data_AF-A0AAV2TRH6-F1
#
_entry.id   AF-A0AAV2TRH6-F1
#
_cell.length_a   1.000
_cell.length_b   1.000
_cell.length_c   1.000
_cell.angle_alpha   90.00
_cell.angle_beta   90.00
_cell.angle_gamma   90.00
#
_symmetry.space_group_name_H-M   'P 1'
#
loop_
_entity.id
_entity.type
_entity.pdbx_description
1 polymer ?
#
loop_
_entity_poly.entity_id
_entity_poly.type
_entity_poly.pdbx_seq_one_letter_code
_entity_poly.pdbx_strand_id
1 'polypeptide(L)'
;MDTVVPAESWSEFESLVRESGDFSCTRDKEGRVECISFRRTEQAKLFELYPEVVCIDRICNVNRNRFRLLQFVVTDGLGHGRCVMYSLMRDEECSTYITALSHFRALMPNANKVQTFVVGLNLARMGAIRTVFRRQKILLCQVHVVRAVHRNFENKLVWHLVRRLMRTTSIARFSALCLRMRRKFPRFYTYFFRVWLKHAHSWAVCYLSGTVCFGNLTNDRTEKVHRWLKEDLYAGDSLFNCCKRVWASSDLMLVNYECDVFESRSRRPLVPFNNPLSGVVYAFTRYAAKRMLKEWKSSNNPMSVVAVSRSLKVVEQVFSRRLAYKVDVRKRLCSCVFHQLYGIPCRHLLFACLKTKVPMDYLLVKNRWLDVYLDKVESPKLGVANI
;
A
#
# COMPACT_ATOMS: atom_id res chain seq x y z
N MET A 1 14.47 17.46 -30.97
CA MET A 1 13.52 18.26 -31.76
C MET A 1 12.11 17.92 -31.28
N ASP A 2 11.42 18.65 -30.41
CA ASP A 2 11.72 19.86 -29.63
C ASP A 2 11.11 19.65 -28.24
N THR A 3 11.94 19.72 -27.20
CA THR A 3 11.49 19.69 -25.79
C THR A 3 11.20 21.09 -25.24
N VAL A 4 11.28 22.11 -26.09
CA VAL A 4 10.81 23.46 -25.77
C VAL A 4 9.29 23.47 -25.99
N VAL A 5 8.59 22.88 -25.03
CA VAL A 5 7.15 23.12 -24.90
C VAL A 5 7.00 24.63 -24.64
N PRO A 6 6.17 25.38 -25.41
CA PRO A 6 6.03 26.83 -25.25
C PRO A 6 5.76 27.18 -23.79
N ALA A 7 6.48 28.18 -23.25
CA ALA A 7 6.36 28.60 -21.85
C ALA A 7 4.90 28.91 -21.46
N GLU A 8 4.12 29.46 -22.40
CA GLU A 8 2.70 29.81 -22.23
C GLU A 8 1.82 28.60 -21.88
N SER A 9 2.08 27.42 -22.43
CA SER A 9 1.29 26.24 -22.11
C SER A 9 1.51 25.76 -20.67
N TRP A 10 2.75 25.82 -20.14
CA TRP A 10 3.01 25.41 -18.76
C TRP A 10 2.40 26.34 -17.71
N SER A 11 2.38 27.65 -17.97
CA SER A 11 1.76 28.64 -17.09
C SER A 11 0.26 28.40 -16.92
N GLU A 12 -0.44 28.03 -18.00
CA GLU A 12 -1.87 27.69 -17.97
C GLU A 12 -2.13 26.46 -17.07
N PHE A 13 -1.38 25.38 -17.26
CA PHE A 13 -1.54 24.19 -16.43
C PHE A 13 -1.13 24.42 -14.97
N GLU A 14 -0.10 25.22 -14.74
CA GLU A 14 0.28 25.59 -13.38
C GLU A 14 -0.84 26.38 -12.69
N SER A 15 -1.47 27.33 -13.39
CA SER A 15 -2.65 28.05 -12.89
C SER A 15 -3.78 27.08 -12.55
N LEU A 16 -4.14 26.19 -13.49
CA LEU A 16 -5.18 25.16 -13.30
C LEU A 16 -4.90 24.27 -12.08
N VAL A 17 -3.64 23.84 -11.88
CA VAL A 17 -3.29 23.01 -10.73
C VAL A 17 -3.37 23.79 -9.43
N ARG A 18 -2.91 25.05 -9.42
CA ARG A 18 -2.90 25.90 -8.22
C ARG A 18 -4.29 26.27 -7.71
N GLU A 19 -5.32 26.19 -8.53
CA GLU A 19 -6.71 26.38 -8.10
C GLU A 19 -7.18 25.33 -7.09
N SER A 20 -6.71 24.08 -7.21
CA SER A 20 -7.20 22.95 -6.40
C SER A 20 -6.11 21.94 -6.00
N GLY A 21 -4.85 22.37 -6.00
CA GLY A 21 -3.72 21.49 -5.74
C GLY A 21 -2.37 22.19 -5.71
N ASP A 22 -1.31 21.38 -5.67
CA ASP A 22 0.06 21.86 -5.72
C ASP A 22 0.81 21.26 -6.91
N PHE A 23 1.80 22.02 -7.37
CA PHE A 23 2.64 21.72 -8.50
C PHE A 23 4.12 21.90 -8.15
N SER A 24 5.00 21.07 -8.71
CA SER A 24 6.45 21.26 -8.66
C SER A 24 7.09 20.79 -9.96
N CYS A 25 7.99 21.59 -10.51
CA CYS A 25 8.71 21.28 -11.75
C CYS A 25 10.20 21.52 -11.55
N THR A 26 11.02 20.52 -11.84
CA THR A 26 12.47 20.63 -11.90
C THR A 26 12.91 20.59 -13.35
N ARG A 27 13.87 21.46 -13.68
CA ARG A 27 14.48 21.58 -15.00
C ARG A 27 15.98 21.33 -14.90
N ASP A 28 16.57 20.82 -15.97
CA ASP A 28 18.03 20.68 -16.07
C ASP A 28 18.71 22.05 -16.30
N LYS A 29 20.04 22.02 -16.40
CA LYS A 29 20.86 23.22 -16.62
C LYS A 29 20.51 23.95 -17.93
N GLU A 30 19.98 23.23 -18.90
CA GLU A 30 19.54 23.76 -20.20
C GLU A 30 18.06 24.19 -20.19
N GLY A 31 17.41 24.22 -19.03
CA GLY A 31 16.02 24.67 -18.87
C GLY A 31 14.96 23.65 -19.33
N ARG A 32 15.36 22.44 -19.73
CA ARG A 32 14.45 21.39 -20.17
C ARG A 32 13.86 20.69 -18.96
N VAL A 33 12.58 20.32 -19.03
CA VAL A 33 11.87 19.65 -17.93
C VAL A 33 12.51 18.30 -17.60
N GLU A 34 12.92 18.08 -16.35
CA GLU A 34 13.44 16.81 -15.85
C GLU A 34 12.32 16.00 -15.17
N CYS A 35 11.57 16.65 -14.29
CA CYS A 35 10.54 16.02 -13.48
C CYS A 35 9.43 17.01 -13.17
N ILE A 36 8.18 16.62 -13.42
CA ILE A 36 6.99 17.36 -13.02
C ILE A 36 6.21 16.52 -12.02
N SER A 37 5.81 17.10 -10.91
CA SER A 37 4.95 16.46 -9.93
C SER A 37 3.77 17.35 -9.57
N PHE A 38 2.61 16.74 -9.37
CA PHE A 38 1.42 17.45 -8.96
C PHE A 38 0.46 16.56 -8.17
N ARG A 39 -0.38 17.20 -7.38
CA ARG A 39 -1.37 16.58 -6.50
C ARG A 39 -2.56 17.51 -6.30
N ARG A 40 -3.73 16.95 -6.03
CA ARG A 40 -4.92 17.68 -5.57
C ARG A 40 -4.96 17.86 -4.06
N THR A 41 -5.72 18.84 -3.59
CA THR A 41 -5.93 19.08 -2.15
C THR A 41 -6.59 17.89 -1.46
N GLU A 42 -7.56 17.24 -2.11
CA GLU A 42 -8.25 16.06 -1.62
C GLU A 42 -7.30 14.85 -1.56
N GLN A 43 -6.37 14.75 -2.51
CA GLN A 43 -5.32 13.73 -2.49
C GLN A 43 -4.35 13.92 -1.32
N ALA A 44 -4.00 15.17 -0.97
CA ALA A 44 -3.22 15.48 0.22
C ALA A 44 -3.98 15.13 1.52
N LYS A 45 -5.27 15.49 1.61
CA LYS A 45 -6.14 15.09 2.74
C LYS A 45 -6.18 13.56 2.88
N LEU A 46 -6.33 12.85 1.77
CA LEU A 46 -6.35 11.38 1.76
C LEU A 46 -5.00 10.78 2.21
N PHE A 47 -3.88 11.36 1.79
CA PHE A 47 -2.56 10.97 2.28
C PHE A 47 -2.43 11.19 3.78
N GLU A 48 -2.90 12.31 4.31
CA GLU A 48 -2.83 12.62 5.75
C GLU A 48 -3.57 11.58 6.61
N LEU A 49 -4.66 11.03 6.10
CA LEU A 49 -5.43 9.96 6.76
C LEU A 49 -4.74 8.59 6.69
N TYR A 50 -4.03 8.31 5.60
CA TYR A 50 -3.43 6.99 5.33
C TYR A 50 -1.93 7.04 4.93
N PRO A 51 -1.06 7.72 5.69
CA PRO A 51 0.29 8.04 5.24
C PRO A 51 1.28 6.89 5.40
N GLU A 52 0.96 5.84 6.15
CA GLU A 52 1.98 4.94 6.71
C GLU A 52 2.61 4.02 5.65
N VAL A 53 1.88 3.72 4.57
CA VAL A 53 2.34 2.83 3.49
C VAL A 53 2.09 3.46 2.13
N VAL A 54 3.17 3.64 1.36
CA VAL A 54 3.12 4.20 0.01
C VAL A 54 3.64 3.18 -0.99
N CYS A 55 2.79 2.78 -1.92
CA CYS A 55 3.16 1.96 -3.06
C CYS A 55 3.63 2.87 -4.20
N ILE A 56 4.82 2.62 -4.75
CA ILE A 56 5.34 3.39 -5.88
C ILE A 56 5.54 2.47 -7.07
N ASP A 57 4.83 2.78 -8.16
CA ASP A 57 5.01 2.09 -9.41
C ASP A 57 4.90 3.02 -10.61
N ARG A 58 5.43 2.57 -11.75
CA ARG A 58 5.56 3.38 -12.97
C ARG A 58 4.68 2.88 -14.09
N ILE A 59 4.30 3.80 -14.97
CA ILE A 59 3.68 3.56 -16.26
C ILE A 59 4.57 4.20 -17.34
N CYS A 60 4.73 3.48 -18.45
CA CYS A 60 5.56 3.90 -19.58
C CYS A 60 4.69 4.06 -20.83
N ASN A 61 5.25 4.71 -21.86
CA ASN A 61 4.60 4.94 -23.15
C ASN A 61 3.30 5.76 -23.01
N VAL A 62 3.32 6.78 -22.16
CA VAL A 62 2.17 7.64 -21.86
C VAL A 62 2.17 8.98 -22.61
N ASN A 63 3.25 9.26 -23.35
CA ASN A 63 3.42 10.49 -24.15
C ASN A 63 4.56 10.30 -25.16
N ARG A 64 4.57 11.13 -26.21
CA ARG A 64 5.54 11.09 -27.31
C ARG A 64 6.94 11.52 -26.85
N ASN A 65 7.02 12.29 -25.77
CA ASN A 65 8.26 12.75 -25.16
C ASN A 65 8.96 11.66 -24.32
N ARG A 66 8.37 10.45 -24.22
CA ARG A 66 8.91 9.27 -23.49
C ARG A 66 9.10 9.49 -21.99
N PHE A 67 8.40 10.46 -21.40
CA PHE A 67 8.33 10.60 -19.95
C PHE A 67 7.59 9.40 -19.35
N ARG A 68 8.00 9.00 -18.16
CA ARG A 68 7.41 7.89 -17.40
C ARG A 68 6.58 8.46 -16.28
N LEU A 69 5.33 8.01 -16.19
CA LEU A 69 4.43 8.41 -15.13
C LEU A 69 4.69 7.54 -13.90
N LEU A 70 5.16 8.14 -12.82
CA LEU A 70 5.30 7.56 -11.50
C LEU A 70 4.06 7.89 -10.67
N GLN A 71 3.49 6.89 -10.01
CA GLN A 71 2.33 7.06 -9.14
C GLN A 71 2.69 6.72 -7.70
N PHE A 72 2.22 7.57 -6.78
CA PHE A 72 2.32 7.36 -5.35
C PHE A 72 0.94 6.94 -4.85
N VAL A 73 0.80 5.67 -4.46
CA VAL A 73 -0.50 5.07 -4.17
C VAL A 73 -0.55 4.66 -2.70
N VAL A 74 -1.52 5.19 -1.96
CA VAL A 74 -1.84 4.73 -0.60
C VAL A 74 -2.93 3.67 -0.64
N THR A 75 -3.11 2.96 0.46
CA THR A 75 -4.33 2.18 0.69
C THR A 75 -5.27 3.01 1.53
N ASP A 76 -6.55 3.12 1.17
CA ASP A 76 -7.55 3.82 1.99
C ASP A 76 -8.18 2.90 3.08
N GLY A 77 -9.17 3.42 3.81
CA GLY A 77 -9.91 2.67 4.83
C GLY A 77 -10.79 1.55 4.26
N LEU A 78 -11.09 1.57 2.96
CA LEU A 78 -11.82 0.53 2.24
C LEU A 78 -10.91 -0.56 1.67
N GLY A 79 -9.59 -0.40 1.84
CA GLY A 79 -8.60 -1.33 1.30
C GLY A 79 -8.39 -1.19 -0.21
N HIS A 80 -8.85 -0.09 -0.81
CA HIS A 80 -8.60 0.27 -2.21
C HIS A 80 -7.28 1.03 -2.34
N GLY A 81 -6.66 0.95 -3.52
CA GLY A 81 -5.49 1.77 -3.86
C GLY A 81 -5.95 3.13 -4.34
N ARG A 82 -5.36 4.21 -3.82
CA ARG A 82 -5.66 5.59 -4.21
C ARG A 82 -4.39 6.32 -4.55
N CYS A 83 -4.29 6.86 -5.76
CA CYS A 83 -3.15 7.70 -6.12
C CYS A 83 -3.27 9.02 -5.38
N VAL A 84 -2.21 9.43 -4.68
CA VAL A 84 -2.14 10.69 -3.92
C VAL A 84 -1.20 11.72 -4.54
N MET A 85 -0.32 11.29 -5.45
CA MET A 85 0.54 12.18 -6.22
C MET A 85 0.97 11.50 -7.51
N TYR A 86 1.11 12.31 -8.55
CA TYR A 86 1.64 11.91 -9.84
C TYR A 86 2.98 12.59 -10.08
N SER A 87 3.88 11.91 -10.78
CA SER A 87 5.13 12.50 -11.23
C SER A 87 5.51 12.01 -12.62
N LEU A 88 5.70 12.92 -13.58
CA LEU A 88 6.20 12.62 -14.91
C LEU A 88 7.70 12.85 -14.92
N MET A 89 8.45 11.77 -15.07
CA MET A 89 9.92 11.74 -15.03
C MET A 89 10.50 11.52 -16.42
N ARG A 90 11.55 12.26 -16.78
CA ARG A 90 12.23 12.12 -18.07
C ARG A 90 12.84 10.74 -18.28
N ASP A 91 13.47 10.19 -17.25
CA ASP A 91 14.18 8.91 -17.27
C ASP A 91 13.98 8.09 -15.98
N GLU A 92 14.79 7.05 -15.79
CA GLU A 92 14.78 6.18 -14.59
C GLU A 92 16.12 6.20 -13.86
N GLU A 93 16.88 7.28 -14.03
CA GLU A 93 18.10 7.52 -13.28
C GLU A 93 17.77 7.67 -11.79
N CYS A 94 18.77 7.37 -10.94
CA CYS A 94 18.62 7.53 -9.50
C CYS A 94 18.35 8.99 -9.12
N SER A 95 19.00 9.95 -9.80
CA SER A 95 18.81 11.40 -9.62
C SER A 95 17.36 11.81 -9.88
N THR A 96 16.76 11.37 -11.00
CA THR A 96 15.38 11.72 -11.35
C THR A 96 14.38 11.15 -10.35
N TYR A 97 14.61 9.93 -9.84
CA TYR A 97 13.81 9.39 -8.73
C TYR A 97 14.00 10.19 -7.42
N ILE A 98 15.22 10.67 -7.13
CA ILE A 98 15.48 11.54 -5.97
C ILE A 98 14.67 12.84 -6.11
N THR A 99 14.64 13.44 -7.29
CA THR A 99 13.82 14.63 -7.58
C THR A 99 12.34 14.35 -7.33
N ALA A 100 11.78 13.28 -7.92
CA ALA A 100 10.37 12.92 -7.73
C ALA A 100 9.99 12.64 -6.27
N LEU A 101 10.87 11.97 -5.51
CA LEU A 101 10.69 11.72 -4.08
C LEU A 101 10.87 12.98 -3.22
N SER A 102 11.70 13.92 -3.65
CA SER A 102 11.88 15.21 -2.99
C SER A 102 10.64 16.09 -3.19
N HIS A 103 10.06 16.09 -4.39
CA HIS A 103 8.74 16.66 -4.64
C HIS A 103 7.69 16.02 -3.74
N PHE A 104 7.64 14.69 -3.66
CA PHE A 104 6.70 13.99 -2.75
C PHE A 104 6.85 14.46 -1.31
N ARG A 105 8.08 14.59 -0.81
CA ARG A 105 8.35 15.06 0.55
C ARG A 105 7.90 16.51 0.78
N ALA A 106 8.00 17.37 -0.23
CA ALA A 106 7.60 18.77 -0.16
C ALA A 106 6.08 18.97 -0.29
N LEU A 107 5.44 18.24 -1.21
CA LEU A 107 4.04 18.40 -1.58
C LEU A 107 3.05 17.69 -0.64
N MET A 108 3.51 16.65 0.07
CA MET A 108 2.64 15.84 0.92
C MET A 108 2.70 16.25 2.39
N PRO A 109 1.54 16.45 3.06
CA PRO A 109 1.51 16.79 4.47
C PRO A 109 2.02 15.63 5.32
N ASN A 110 2.92 15.91 6.27
CA ASN A 110 3.47 14.90 7.17
C ASN A 110 4.12 13.70 6.45
N ALA A 111 4.86 13.91 5.35
CA ALA A 111 5.55 12.84 4.61
C ALA A 111 6.50 11.98 5.49
N ASN A 112 6.94 12.50 6.64
CA ASN A 112 7.70 11.77 7.64
C ASN A 112 6.92 10.64 8.34
N LYS A 113 5.57 10.65 8.29
CA LYS A 113 4.71 9.57 8.81
C LYS A 113 4.75 8.30 7.96
N VAL A 114 5.28 8.35 6.73
CA VAL A 114 5.52 7.14 5.95
C VAL A 114 6.45 6.22 6.72
N GLN A 115 6.04 4.97 6.90
CA GLN A 115 6.82 3.93 7.57
C GLN A 115 7.42 2.97 6.54
N THR A 116 6.67 2.67 5.49
CA THR A 116 7.03 1.66 4.49
C THR A 116 6.72 2.11 3.07
N PHE A 117 7.72 1.99 2.19
CA PHE A 117 7.52 2.05 0.75
C PHE A 117 7.42 0.64 0.17
N VAL A 118 6.44 0.41 -0.69
CA VAL A 118 6.28 -0.85 -1.44
C VAL A 118 6.58 -0.58 -2.90
N VAL A 119 7.59 -1.26 -3.45
CA VAL A 119 8.09 -0.98 -4.80
C VAL A 119 8.29 -2.24 -5.63
N GLY A 120 8.26 -2.10 -6.95
CA GLY A 120 8.84 -3.10 -7.85
C GLY A 120 10.37 -3.17 -7.73
N LEU A 121 10.98 -4.21 -8.31
CA LEU A 121 12.44 -4.29 -8.36
C LEU A 121 12.98 -3.24 -9.35
N ASN A 122 13.53 -2.15 -8.81
CA ASN A 122 14.32 -1.16 -9.55
C ASN A 122 15.37 -0.59 -8.60
N LEU A 123 16.65 -0.81 -8.91
CA LEU A 123 17.76 -0.42 -8.03
C LEU A 123 17.88 1.10 -7.89
N ALA A 124 17.68 1.86 -8.96
CA ALA A 124 17.70 3.33 -8.94
C ALA A 124 16.60 3.87 -8.02
N ARG A 125 15.36 3.39 -8.15
CA ARG A 125 14.24 3.77 -7.28
C ARG A 125 14.51 3.43 -5.81
N MET A 126 15.01 2.22 -5.54
CA MET A 126 15.35 1.80 -4.18
C MET A 126 16.50 2.63 -3.59
N GLY A 127 17.50 2.97 -4.41
CA GLY A 127 18.60 3.85 -4.04
C GLY A 127 18.07 5.24 -3.68
N ALA A 128 17.23 5.83 -4.53
CA ALA A 128 16.62 7.13 -4.31
C ALA A 128 15.76 7.18 -3.03
N ILE A 129 14.95 6.14 -2.76
CA ILE A 129 14.19 6.05 -1.49
C ILE A 129 15.15 6.04 -0.30
N ARG A 130 16.26 5.29 -0.37
CA ARG A 130 17.25 5.29 0.72
C ARG A 130 17.94 6.64 0.89
N THR A 131 18.10 7.41 -0.18
CA THR A 131 18.67 8.76 -0.12
C THR A 131 17.71 9.75 0.53
N VAL A 132 16.44 9.79 0.08
CA VAL A 132 15.45 10.78 0.55
C VAL A 132 14.78 10.38 1.87
N PHE A 133 14.49 9.09 2.05
CA PHE A 133 13.75 8.50 3.17
C PHE A 133 14.59 7.44 3.90
N ARG A 134 15.67 7.88 4.55
CA ARG A 134 16.73 7.02 5.11
C ARG A 134 16.27 5.99 6.14
N ARG A 135 15.18 6.27 6.88
CA ARG A 135 14.71 5.44 8.01
C ARG A 135 13.57 4.49 7.63
N GLN A 136 12.92 4.74 6.50
CA GLN A 136 11.73 4.00 6.07
C GLN A 136 12.08 2.59 5.59
N LYS A 137 11.17 1.64 5.83
CA LYS A 137 11.30 0.28 5.30
C LYS A 137 10.98 0.28 3.82
N ILE A 138 11.70 -0.55 3.06
CA ILE A 138 11.42 -0.80 1.64
C ILE A 138 11.01 -2.26 1.50
N LEU A 139 9.78 -2.49 1.06
CA LEU A 139 9.27 -3.79 0.69
C LEU A 139 9.23 -3.94 -0.83
N LEU A 140 9.54 -5.14 -1.30
CA LEU A 140 9.40 -5.52 -2.70
C LEU A 140 8.04 -6.16 -2.91
N CYS A 141 7.35 -5.71 -3.95
CA CYS A 141 6.13 -6.33 -4.42
C CYS A 141 6.40 -7.79 -4.84
N GLN A 142 5.70 -8.73 -4.21
CA GLN A 142 5.83 -10.17 -4.47
C GLN A 142 5.49 -10.53 -5.92
N VAL A 143 4.53 -9.83 -6.55
CA VAL A 143 4.17 -10.06 -7.96
C VAL A 143 5.35 -9.75 -8.87
N HIS A 144 6.04 -8.63 -8.65
CA HIS A 144 7.22 -8.25 -9.43
C HIS A 144 8.38 -9.24 -9.23
N VAL A 145 8.60 -9.72 -8.00
CA VAL A 145 9.59 -10.77 -7.74
C VAL A 145 9.25 -12.04 -8.50
N VAL A 146 7.99 -12.52 -8.43
CA VAL A 146 7.57 -13.73 -9.14
C VAL A 146 7.69 -13.58 -10.66
N ARG A 147 7.25 -12.45 -11.22
CA ARG A 147 7.38 -12.17 -12.67
C ARG A 147 8.83 -12.12 -13.10
N ALA A 148 9.71 -11.51 -12.32
CA ALA A 148 11.13 -11.45 -12.63
C ALA A 148 11.81 -12.83 -12.56
N VAL A 149 11.44 -13.68 -11.59
CA VAL A 149 11.89 -15.08 -11.55
C VAL A 149 11.38 -15.85 -12.77
N HIS A 150 10.10 -15.72 -13.10
CA HIS A 150 9.49 -16.43 -14.23
C HIS A 150 10.16 -16.10 -15.57
N ARG A 151 10.50 -14.81 -15.80
CA ARG A 151 11.21 -14.39 -17.03
C ARG A 151 12.59 -15.03 -17.19
N ASN A 152 13.27 -15.35 -16.10
CA ASN A 152 14.61 -15.94 -16.13
C ASN A 152 14.60 -17.47 -16.03
N PHE A 153 13.50 -18.07 -15.56
CA PHE A 153 13.38 -19.51 -15.31
C PHE A 153 11.96 -20.00 -15.57
N GLU A 154 11.76 -20.62 -16.71
CA GLU A 154 10.45 -21.17 -17.12
C GLU A 154 10.24 -22.58 -16.55
N ASN A 155 10.02 -22.65 -15.23
CA ASN A 155 9.73 -23.91 -14.54
C ASN A 155 8.56 -23.76 -13.54
N LYS A 156 7.46 -24.47 -13.81
CA LYS A 156 6.23 -24.41 -12.99
C LYS A 156 6.46 -24.80 -11.52
N LEU A 157 7.32 -25.77 -11.23
CA LEU A 157 7.60 -26.18 -9.86
C LEU A 157 8.41 -25.12 -9.11
N VAL A 158 9.41 -24.52 -9.75
CA VAL A 158 10.17 -23.38 -9.20
C VAL A 158 9.23 -22.24 -8.85
N TRP A 159 8.34 -21.88 -9.76
CA TRP A 159 7.34 -20.85 -9.57
C TRP A 159 6.43 -21.13 -8.36
N HIS A 160 5.92 -22.35 -8.23
CA HIS A 160 5.13 -22.75 -7.06
C HIS A 160 5.93 -22.69 -5.76
N LEU A 161 7.20 -23.11 -5.75
CA LEU A 161 8.06 -23.03 -4.56
C LEU A 161 8.32 -21.58 -4.14
N VAL A 162 8.63 -20.68 -5.09
CA VAL A 162 8.85 -19.25 -4.82
C VAL A 162 7.59 -18.60 -4.25
N ARG A 163 6.41 -18.89 -4.80
CA ARG A 163 5.15 -18.39 -4.24
C ARG A 163 4.87 -18.89 -2.83
N ARG A 164 5.18 -20.16 -2.54
CA ARG A 164 5.04 -20.73 -1.18
C ARG A 164 6.03 -20.07 -0.21
N LEU A 165 7.26 -19.81 -0.65
CA LEU A 165 8.26 -19.08 0.14
C LEU A 165 7.80 -17.67 0.50
N MET A 166 7.16 -16.96 -0.43
CA MET A 166 6.67 -15.60 -0.16
C MET A 166 5.55 -15.56 0.87
N ARG A 167 4.64 -16.54 0.83
CA ARG A 167 3.41 -16.56 1.65
C ARG A 167 3.58 -17.28 2.99
N THR A 168 4.65 -18.03 3.19
CA THR A 168 4.86 -18.74 4.45
C THR A 168 5.00 -17.75 5.60
N THR A 169 4.34 -18.08 6.70
CA THR A 169 4.37 -17.30 7.94
C THR A 169 5.37 -17.84 8.96
N SER A 170 5.98 -18.99 8.67
CA SER A 170 6.92 -19.68 9.56
C SER A 170 8.32 -19.66 8.97
N ILE A 171 9.29 -19.19 9.77
CA ILE A 171 10.72 -19.21 9.44
C ILE A 171 11.20 -20.64 9.23
N ALA A 172 10.79 -21.60 10.08
CA ALA A 172 11.15 -23.00 9.92
C ALA A 172 10.67 -23.57 8.57
N ARG A 173 9.41 -23.28 8.17
CA ARG A 173 8.90 -23.69 6.85
C ARG A 173 9.63 -22.97 5.70
N PHE A 174 10.00 -21.71 5.88
CA PHE A 174 10.78 -20.95 4.90
C PHE A 174 12.14 -21.63 4.66
N SER A 175 12.88 -21.92 5.72
CA SER A 175 14.18 -22.62 5.65
C SER A 175 14.06 -24.00 5.00
N ALA A 176 13.03 -24.78 5.36
CA ALA A 176 12.77 -26.09 4.75
C ALA A 176 12.49 -26.00 3.23
N LEU A 177 11.73 -24.99 2.79
CA LEU A 177 11.48 -24.73 1.37
C LEU A 177 12.76 -24.31 0.63
N CYS A 178 13.62 -23.48 1.24
CA CYS A 178 14.92 -23.11 0.69
C CYS A 178 15.83 -24.35 0.51
N LEU A 179 15.89 -25.23 1.49
CA LEU A 179 16.67 -26.48 1.40
C LEU A 179 16.14 -27.39 0.28
N ARG A 180 14.81 -27.53 0.17
CA ARG A 180 14.17 -28.31 -0.91
C ARG A 180 14.52 -27.73 -2.28
N MET A 181 14.49 -26.42 -2.42
CA MET A 181 14.84 -25.71 -3.65
C MET A 181 16.32 -25.89 -4.00
N ARG A 182 17.23 -25.79 -3.02
CA ARG A 182 18.67 -26.04 -3.21
C ARG A 182 18.96 -27.45 -3.70
N ARG A 183 18.29 -28.47 -3.14
CA ARG A 183 18.47 -29.88 -3.54
C ARG A 183 17.92 -30.17 -4.94
N LYS A 184 16.70 -29.71 -5.25
CA LYS A 184 16.04 -30.03 -6.53
C LYS A 184 16.51 -29.15 -7.69
N PHE A 185 16.92 -27.91 -7.41
CA PHE A 185 17.22 -26.90 -8.42
C PHE A 185 18.48 -26.10 -8.07
N PRO A 186 19.67 -26.72 -7.99
CA PRO A 186 20.88 -26.08 -7.49
C PRO A 186 21.30 -24.85 -8.30
N ARG A 187 21.25 -24.91 -9.65
CA ARG A 187 21.57 -23.76 -10.52
C ARG A 187 20.64 -22.57 -10.28
N PHE A 188 19.33 -22.82 -10.26
CA PHE A 188 18.33 -21.81 -9.93
C PHE A 188 18.53 -21.25 -8.52
N TYR A 189 18.80 -22.11 -7.54
CA TYR A 189 19.01 -21.69 -6.16
C TYR A 189 20.19 -20.74 -6.03
N THR A 190 21.31 -20.98 -6.73
CA THR A 190 22.46 -20.07 -6.73
C THR A 190 22.10 -18.69 -7.24
N TYR A 191 21.38 -18.62 -8.36
CA TYR A 191 20.82 -17.35 -8.88
C TYR A 191 19.88 -16.71 -7.86
N PHE A 192 18.89 -17.47 -7.38
CA PHE A 192 17.83 -16.98 -6.51
C PHE A 192 18.39 -16.48 -5.18
N PHE A 193 19.41 -17.15 -4.65
CA PHE A 193 20.12 -16.76 -3.45
C PHE A 193 20.74 -15.37 -3.60
N ARG A 194 21.53 -15.18 -4.67
CA ARG A 194 22.28 -13.95 -4.94
C ARG A 194 21.40 -12.74 -5.26
N VAL A 195 20.26 -12.97 -5.90
CA VAL A 195 19.39 -11.88 -6.37
C VAL A 195 18.26 -11.60 -5.39
N TRP A 196 17.61 -12.64 -4.87
CA TRP A 196 16.34 -12.51 -4.15
C TRP A 196 16.42 -12.90 -2.68
N LEU A 197 17.07 -14.02 -2.35
CA LEU A 197 17.06 -14.55 -0.98
C LEU A 197 17.83 -13.66 -0.01
N LYS A 198 18.93 -13.02 -0.45
CA LYS A 198 19.66 -12.03 0.37
C LYS A 198 18.79 -10.84 0.81
N HIS A 199 17.65 -10.63 0.15
CA HIS A 199 16.67 -9.60 0.46
C HIS A 199 15.36 -10.16 1.02
N ALA A 200 15.33 -11.38 1.56
CA ALA A 200 14.10 -12.03 2.03
C ALA A 200 13.29 -11.18 3.01
N HIS A 201 13.95 -10.36 3.84
CA HIS A 201 13.31 -9.43 4.78
C HIS A 201 12.46 -8.34 4.11
N SER A 202 12.61 -8.10 2.81
CA SER A 202 11.82 -7.11 2.07
C SER A 202 10.61 -7.72 1.34
N TRP A 203 10.41 -9.05 1.34
CA TRP A 203 9.30 -9.65 0.58
C TRP A 203 8.66 -10.89 1.20
N ALA A 204 9.35 -11.64 2.06
CA ALA A 204 8.81 -12.88 2.62
C ALA A 204 8.02 -12.60 3.90
N VAL A 205 6.75 -13.02 3.94
CA VAL A 205 5.81 -12.73 5.04
C VAL A 205 6.37 -13.10 6.42
N CYS A 206 7.06 -14.24 6.54
CA CYS A 206 7.65 -14.69 7.81
C CYS A 206 8.69 -13.74 8.43
N TYR A 207 9.26 -12.82 7.65
CA TYR A 207 10.22 -11.81 8.12
C TYR A 207 9.62 -10.41 8.28
N LEU A 208 8.33 -10.23 7.98
CA LEU A 208 7.67 -8.92 8.04
C LEU A 208 7.06 -8.62 9.42
N SER A 209 7.38 -9.41 10.44
CA SER A 209 6.94 -9.14 11.81
C SER A 209 7.40 -7.76 12.25
N GLY A 210 6.45 -6.90 12.63
CA GLY A 210 6.71 -5.51 13.03
C GLY A 210 6.81 -4.50 11.88
N THR A 211 6.70 -4.94 10.61
CA THR A 211 6.67 -4.03 9.46
C THR A 211 5.23 -3.70 9.08
N VAL A 212 4.88 -2.42 9.15
CA VAL A 212 3.58 -1.91 8.72
C VAL A 212 3.47 -2.00 7.20
N CYS A 213 2.50 -2.76 6.69
CA CYS A 213 2.26 -2.89 5.25
C CYS A 213 0.78 -2.96 4.85
N PHE A 214 -0.15 -3.19 5.78
CA PHE A 214 -1.60 -3.28 5.52
C PHE A 214 -1.99 -4.25 4.40
N GLY A 215 -1.20 -5.32 4.27
CA GLY A 215 -1.34 -6.33 3.22
C GLY A 215 -0.87 -5.89 1.84
N ASN A 216 -0.21 -4.74 1.69
CA ASN A 216 0.44 -4.30 0.45
C ASN A 216 1.72 -5.09 0.17
N LEU A 217 1.57 -6.39 -0.08
CA LEU A 217 2.67 -7.27 -0.50
C LEU A 217 2.58 -7.59 -1.99
N THR A 218 1.44 -7.31 -2.61
CA THR A 218 1.22 -7.36 -4.05
C THR A 218 0.97 -5.94 -4.56
N ASN A 219 1.11 -5.75 -5.88
CA ASN A 219 0.76 -4.49 -6.53
C ASN A 219 -0.69 -4.50 -7.03
N ASP A 220 -1.55 -5.44 -6.61
CA ASP A 220 -2.91 -5.57 -7.16
C ASP A 220 -3.72 -4.27 -7.04
N ARG A 221 -3.55 -3.54 -5.93
CA ARG A 221 -4.17 -2.24 -5.69
C ARG A 221 -3.66 -1.17 -6.65
N THR A 222 -2.34 -1.13 -6.85
CA THR A 222 -1.66 -0.21 -7.75
C THR A 222 -1.97 -0.54 -9.22
N GLU A 223 -2.00 -1.81 -9.61
CA GLU A 223 -2.33 -2.27 -10.97
C GLU A 223 -3.76 -1.91 -11.39
N LYS A 224 -4.71 -1.94 -10.45
CA LYS A 224 -6.07 -1.46 -10.73
C LYS A 224 -6.08 0.02 -11.07
N VAL A 225 -5.42 0.85 -10.26
CA VAL A 225 -5.28 2.30 -10.53
C VAL A 225 -4.54 2.53 -11.85
N HIS A 226 -3.50 1.75 -12.13
CA HIS A 226 -2.74 1.83 -13.38
C HIS A 226 -3.59 1.53 -14.61
N ARG A 227 -4.40 0.47 -14.56
CA ARG A 227 -5.20 0.01 -15.69
C ARG A 227 -6.20 1.09 -16.09
N TRP A 228 -6.90 1.60 -15.10
CA TRP A 228 -7.90 2.64 -15.29
C TRP A 228 -7.28 3.92 -15.89
N LEU A 229 -6.15 4.39 -15.34
CA LEU A 229 -5.49 5.57 -15.88
C LEU A 229 -4.94 5.36 -17.30
N LYS A 230 -4.50 4.14 -17.64
CA LYS A 230 -3.99 3.84 -18.99
C LYS A 230 -5.08 3.93 -20.07
N GLU A 231 -6.34 3.75 -19.72
CA GLU A 231 -7.45 3.87 -20.67
C GLU A 231 -7.57 5.31 -21.19
N ASP A 232 -7.12 6.29 -20.40
CA ASP A 232 -7.17 7.71 -20.75
C ASP A 232 -5.87 8.27 -21.34
N LEU A 233 -4.76 7.51 -21.34
CA LEU A 233 -3.44 8.01 -21.74
C LEU A 233 -3.00 7.51 -23.13
N TYR A 234 -2.54 8.42 -23.98
CA TYR A 234 -2.12 8.11 -25.35
C TYR A 234 -0.63 8.36 -25.55
N ALA A 235 0.07 7.37 -26.13
CA ALA A 235 1.50 7.49 -26.44
C ALA A 235 1.82 8.65 -27.42
N GLY A 236 0.84 9.12 -28.19
CA GLY A 236 0.98 10.26 -29.10
C GLY A 236 0.86 11.63 -28.42
N ASP A 237 0.36 11.72 -27.19
CA ASP A 237 0.18 12.99 -26.50
C ASP A 237 1.50 13.70 -26.26
N SER A 238 1.50 15.03 -26.31
CA SER A 238 2.58 15.83 -25.75
C SER A 238 2.66 15.60 -24.24
N LEU A 239 3.84 15.86 -23.64
CA LEU A 239 3.99 15.83 -22.18
C LEU A 239 2.92 16.69 -21.47
N PHE A 240 2.62 17.85 -22.04
CA PHE A 240 1.61 18.77 -21.53
C PHE A 240 0.20 18.17 -21.56
N ASN A 241 -0.24 17.64 -22.70
CA ASN A 241 -1.56 17.00 -22.81
C ASN A 241 -1.66 15.77 -21.91
N CYS A 242 -0.58 15.01 -21.77
CA CYS A 242 -0.50 13.92 -20.80
C CYS A 242 -0.71 14.43 -19.36
N CYS A 243 -0.08 15.55 -18.95
CA CYS A 243 -0.34 16.16 -17.64
C CYS A 243 -1.82 16.53 -17.44
N LYS A 244 -2.44 17.19 -18.44
CA LYS A 244 -3.86 17.57 -18.38
C LYS A 244 -4.79 16.36 -18.24
N ARG A 245 -4.51 15.27 -18.98
CA ARG A 245 -5.30 14.03 -18.85
C ARG A 245 -5.12 13.37 -17.49
N VAL A 246 -3.89 13.26 -16.99
CA VAL A 246 -3.65 12.72 -15.64
C VAL A 246 -4.35 13.58 -14.57
N TRP A 247 -4.36 14.90 -14.74
CA TRP A 247 -5.09 15.82 -13.87
C TRP A 247 -6.60 15.56 -13.94
N ALA A 248 -7.20 15.51 -15.13
CA ALA A 248 -8.63 15.19 -15.31
C ALA A 248 -8.99 13.81 -14.74
N SER A 249 -8.22 12.76 -15.03
CA SER A 249 -8.44 11.43 -14.44
C SER A 249 -8.28 11.44 -12.91
N SER A 250 -7.54 12.38 -12.32
CA SER A 250 -7.49 12.47 -10.86
C SER A 250 -8.78 12.98 -10.22
N ASP A 251 -9.63 13.72 -10.93
CA ASP A 251 -10.99 14.10 -10.45
C ASP A 251 -11.90 12.88 -10.38
N LEU A 252 -11.95 12.10 -11.47
CA LEU A 252 -12.81 10.92 -11.53
C LEU A 252 -12.39 9.86 -10.50
N MET A 253 -11.12 9.82 -10.10
CA MET A 253 -10.64 8.98 -8.98
C MET A 253 -11.26 9.39 -7.64
N LEU A 254 -11.43 10.70 -7.40
CA LEU A 254 -12.06 11.24 -6.19
C LEU A 254 -13.58 11.00 -6.20
N VAL A 255 -14.25 11.14 -7.34
CA VAL A 255 -15.66 10.75 -7.49
C VAL A 255 -15.85 9.26 -7.20
N ASN A 256 -14.99 8.41 -7.76
CA ASN A 256 -15.01 6.97 -7.49
C ASN A 256 -14.77 6.64 -6.00
N TYR A 257 -14.03 7.47 -5.27
CA TYR A 257 -13.86 7.30 -3.83
C TYR A 257 -15.20 7.46 -3.09
N GLU A 258 -16.00 8.47 -3.43
CA GLU A 258 -17.32 8.66 -2.81
C GLU A 258 -18.29 7.52 -3.13
N CYS A 259 -18.33 7.08 -4.39
CA CYS A 259 -19.13 5.92 -4.79
C CYS A 259 -18.75 4.67 -3.99
N ASP A 260 -17.45 4.44 -3.77
CA ASP A 260 -16.95 3.33 -2.97
C ASP A 260 -17.35 3.46 -1.48
N VAL A 261 -17.33 4.68 -0.93
CA VAL A 261 -17.79 4.95 0.45
C VAL A 261 -19.28 4.64 0.60
N PHE A 262 -20.09 5.12 -0.34
CA PHE A 262 -21.53 4.81 -0.38
C PHE A 262 -21.77 3.31 -0.47
N GLU A 263 -21.16 2.62 -1.44
CA GLU A 263 -21.32 1.16 -1.61
C GLU A 263 -20.86 0.37 -0.37
N SER A 264 -19.77 0.82 0.28
CA SER A 264 -19.28 0.24 1.52
C SER A 264 -20.33 0.29 2.63
N ARG A 265 -20.98 1.44 2.81
CA ARG A 265 -22.03 1.65 3.84
C ARG A 265 -23.30 0.86 3.55
N SER A 266 -23.76 0.82 2.29
CA SER A 266 -24.96 0.08 1.91
C SER A 266 -24.79 -1.45 2.02
N ARG A 267 -23.56 -1.96 1.94
CA ARG A 267 -23.27 -3.42 1.90
C ARG A 267 -22.51 -3.91 3.12
N ARG A 268 -22.74 -3.28 4.28
CA ARG A 268 -22.11 -3.68 5.56
C ARG A 268 -22.51 -5.09 5.99
N PRO A 269 -21.61 -5.83 6.66
CA PRO A 269 -21.98 -7.10 7.27
C PRO A 269 -23.03 -6.90 8.36
N LEU A 270 -24.12 -7.67 8.29
CA LEU A 270 -25.15 -7.69 9.32
C LEU A 270 -24.75 -8.67 10.43
N VAL A 271 -24.78 -8.18 11.66
CA VAL A 271 -24.52 -8.97 12.87
C VAL A 271 -25.60 -8.62 13.91
N PRO A 272 -26.23 -9.61 14.56
CA PRO A 272 -27.23 -9.36 15.61
C PRO A 272 -26.70 -8.44 16.72
N PHE A 273 -27.55 -7.57 17.27
CA PHE A 273 -27.15 -6.63 18.33
C PHE A 273 -26.63 -7.32 19.59
N ASN A 274 -27.18 -8.49 19.92
CA ASN A 274 -26.73 -9.31 21.05
C ASN A 274 -25.38 -10.02 20.81
N ASN A 275 -24.84 -9.95 19.59
CA ASN A 275 -23.51 -10.48 19.31
C ASN A 275 -22.45 -9.57 19.94
N PRO A 276 -21.46 -10.12 20.68
CA PRO A 276 -20.44 -9.31 21.34
C PRO A 276 -19.53 -8.54 20.37
N LEU A 277 -19.53 -8.88 19.07
CA LEU A 277 -18.76 -8.18 18.04
C LEU A 277 -19.52 -7.01 17.41
N SER A 278 -20.81 -6.81 17.69
CA SER A 278 -21.69 -5.87 16.98
C SER A 278 -21.10 -4.45 16.96
N GLY A 279 -20.74 -3.89 18.12
CA GLY A 279 -20.16 -2.54 18.22
C GLY A 279 -18.91 -2.35 17.34
N VAL A 280 -17.99 -3.30 17.38
CA VAL A 280 -16.75 -3.25 16.59
C VAL A 280 -17.01 -3.42 15.09
N VAL A 281 -17.95 -4.29 14.72
CA VAL A 281 -18.33 -4.53 13.32
C VAL A 281 -18.95 -3.28 12.70
N TYR A 282 -19.83 -2.59 13.42
CA TYR A 282 -20.49 -1.38 12.91
C TYR A 282 -19.60 -0.12 13.00
N ALA A 283 -18.54 -0.12 13.81
CA ALA A 283 -17.56 0.96 13.82
C ALA A 283 -16.54 0.88 12.67
N PHE A 284 -16.21 -0.32 12.20
CA PHE A 284 -15.26 -0.51 11.10
C PHE A 284 -15.89 -0.33 9.72
N THR A 285 -15.04 0.03 8.75
CA THR A 285 -15.41 -0.05 7.33
C THR A 285 -15.77 -1.48 6.94
N ARG A 286 -16.59 -1.64 5.88
CA ARG A 286 -16.98 -2.95 5.33
C ARG A 286 -15.77 -3.85 5.08
N TYR A 287 -14.67 -3.29 4.59
CA TYR A 287 -13.44 -4.02 4.31
C TYR A 287 -12.85 -4.65 5.58
N ALA A 288 -12.65 -3.85 6.63
CA ALA A 288 -12.05 -4.34 7.86
C ALA A 288 -13.00 -5.26 8.64
N ALA A 289 -14.29 -4.92 8.70
CA ALA A 289 -15.32 -5.76 9.30
C ALA A 289 -15.38 -7.15 8.66
N LYS A 290 -15.40 -7.23 7.31
CA LYS A 290 -15.40 -8.53 6.59
C LYS A 290 -14.15 -9.36 6.89
N ARG A 291 -12.96 -8.73 6.91
CA ARG A 291 -11.71 -9.41 7.22
C ARG A 291 -11.67 -9.92 8.65
N MET A 292 -12.07 -9.09 9.61
CA MET A 292 -12.17 -9.44 11.02
C MET A 292 -13.14 -10.60 11.23
N LEU A 293 -14.34 -10.53 10.66
CA LEU A 293 -15.34 -11.59 10.76
C LEU A 293 -14.87 -12.89 10.10
N LYS A 294 -14.14 -12.83 8.99
CA LYS A 294 -13.56 -14.02 8.35
C LYS A 294 -12.53 -14.70 9.27
N GLU A 295 -11.66 -13.93 9.91
CA GLU A 295 -10.71 -14.46 10.90
C GLU A 295 -11.43 -15.04 12.12
N TRP A 296 -12.49 -14.37 12.58
CA TRP A 296 -13.32 -14.84 13.69
C TRP A 296 -14.04 -16.14 13.36
N LYS A 297 -14.68 -16.26 12.19
CA LYS A 297 -15.40 -17.47 11.75
C LYS A 297 -14.49 -18.66 11.50
N SER A 298 -13.19 -18.46 11.26
CA SER A 298 -12.20 -19.54 11.13
C SER A 298 -11.88 -20.27 12.46
N SER A 299 -12.73 -20.10 13.48
CA SER A 299 -12.56 -20.51 14.89
C SER A 299 -13.08 -21.91 15.24
N ASN A 300 -13.28 -22.82 14.28
CA ASN A 300 -13.49 -24.25 14.59
C ASN A 300 -12.29 -24.91 15.31
N ASN A 301 -11.26 -24.16 15.70
CA ASN A 301 -10.14 -24.64 16.50
C ASN A 301 -10.23 -24.03 17.90
N PRO A 302 -10.16 -24.83 18.98
CA PRO A 302 -10.18 -24.32 20.34
C PRO A 302 -9.03 -23.33 20.57
N MET A 303 -9.36 -22.19 21.17
CA MET A 303 -8.40 -21.24 21.71
C MET A 303 -8.42 -21.35 23.22
N SER A 304 -7.25 -21.36 23.85
CA SER A 304 -7.11 -21.29 25.30
C SER A 304 -6.22 -20.11 25.69
N VAL A 305 -6.53 -19.52 26.83
CA VAL A 305 -5.65 -18.55 27.47
C VAL A 305 -4.65 -19.33 28.31
N VAL A 306 -3.36 -19.14 28.06
CA VAL A 306 -2.28 -19.88 28.72
C VAL A 306 -1.78 -19.15 29.97
N ALA A 307 -1.79 -17.81 29.95
CA ALA A 307 -1.40 -16.98 31.09
C ALA A 307 -2.21 -15.68 31.12
N VAL A 308 -2.75 -15.36 32.30
CA VAL A 308 -3.35 -14.06 32.60
C VAL A 308 -2.59 -13.45 33.75
N SER A 309 -1.94 -12.30 33.53
CA SER A 309 -1.47 -11.49 34.65
C SER A 309 -2.69 -10.86 35.32
N ARG A 310 -3.11 -11.40 36.48
CA ARG A 310 -4.31 -10.94 37.21
C ARG A 310 -4.19 -9.48 37.66
N SER A 311 -2.99 -9.01 38.01
CA SER A 311 -2.73 -7.62 38.37
C SER A 311 -2.76 -6.66 37.18
N LEU A 312 -2.42 -7.14 35.97
CA LEU A 312 -2.36 -6.31 34.77
C LEU A 312 -3.50 -6.57 33.75
N LYS A 313 -4.45 -7.46 34.00
CA LYS A 313 -5.49 -7.83 33.00
C LYS A 313 -4.91 -8.08 31.59
N VAL A 314 -3.72 -8.69 31.51
CA VAL A 314 -3.03 -9.00 30.24
C VAL A 314 -3.19 -10.49 29.95
N VAL A 315 -3.71 -10.84 28.77
CA VAL A 315 -3.64 -12.20 28.23
C VAL A 315 -2.29 -12.36 27.56
N GLU A 316 -1.28 -12.79 28.30
CA GLU A 316 0.09 -12.80 27.78
C GLU A 316 0.26 -13.79 26.63
N GLN A 317 -0.50 -14.88 26.65
CA GLN A 317 -0.43 -15.93 25.64
C GLN A 317 -1.81 -16.51 25.31
N VAL A 318 -2.19 -16.43 24.03
CA VAL A 318 -3.31 -17.20 23.47
C VAL A 318 -2.73 -18.36 22.68
N PHE A 319 -3.13 -19.59 23.01
CA PHE A 319 -2.79 -20.76 22.21
C PHE A 319 -3.84 -20.97 21.13
N SER A 320 -3.39 -21.10 19.88
CA SER A 320 -4.26 -21.43 18.76
C SER A 320 -3.51 -22.22 17.70
N ARG A 321 -4.11 -23.28 17.17
CA ARG A 321 -3.52 -24.14 16.12
C ARG A 321 -2.08 -24.59 16.44
N ARG A 322 -1.86 -25.03 17.68
CA ARG A 322 -0.55 -25.50 18.19
C ARG A 322 0.56 -24.44 18.27
N LEU A 323 0.20 -23.16 18.25
CA LEU A 323 1.13 -22.03 18.38
C LEU A 323 0.67 -21.10 19.50
N ALA A 324 1.64 -20.56 20.24
CA ALA A 324 1.40 -19.51 21.23
C ALA A 324 1.58 -18.13 20.58
N TYR A 325 0.63 -17.23 20.84
CA TYR A 325 0.66 -15.85 20.38
C TYR A 325 0.71 -14.91 21.57
N LYS A 326 1.65 -13.95 21.54
CA LYS A 326 1.69 -12.88 22.52
C LYS A 326 0.56 -11.90 22.23
N VAL A 327 -0.29 -11.66 23.23
CA VAL A 327 -1.40 -10.72 23.12
C VAL A 327 -1.27 -9.68 24.23
N ASP A 328 -1.51 -8.42 23.89
CA ASP A 328 -1.58 -7.34 24.87
C ASP A 328 -2.82 -6.52 24.55
N VAL A 329 -3.90 -6.77 25.29
CA VAL A 329 -5.19 -6.10 25.06
C VAL A 329 -5.08 -4.60 25.37
N ARG A 330 -4.26 -4.20 26.36
CA ARG A 330 -4.06 -2.79 26.74
C ARG A 330 -3.31 -2.02 25.66
N LYS A 331 -2.32 -2.67 25.03
CA LYS A 331 -1.60 -2.06 23.89
C LYS A 331 -2.30 -2.30 22.55
N ARG A 332 -3.36 -3.13 22.53
CA ARG A 332 -4.07 -3.60 21.32
C ARG A 332 -3.15 -4.35 20.35
N LEU A 333 -2.16 -5.07 20.87
CA LEU A 333 -1.15 -5.75 20.07
C LEU A 333 -1.33 -7.27 20.09
N CYS A 334 -1.04 -7.90 18.95
CA CYS A 334 -0.92 -9.34 18.85
C CYS A 334 0.23 -9.73 17.93
N SER A 335 1.00 -10.75 18.31
CA SER A 335 2.11 -11.27 17.51
C SER A 335 1.67 -12.13 16.32
N CYS A 336 0.37 -12.30 16.08
CA CYS A 336 -0.10 -13.07 14.93
C CYS A 336 0.09 -12.28 13.63
N VAL A 337 0.41 -12.99 12.55
CA VAL A 337 0.68 -12.39 11.25
C VAL A 337 -0.49 -11.57 10.72
N PHE A 338 -1.73 -12.00 10.95
CA PHE A 338 -2.90 -11.23 10.51
C PHE A 338 -2.92 -9.81 11.11
N HIS A 339 -2.76 -9.70 12.43
CA HIS A 339 -2.77 -8.40 13.09
C HIS A 339 -1.54 -7.57 12.71
N GLN A 340 -0.36 -8.19 12.65
CA GLN A 340 0.87 -7.49 12.25
C GLN A 340 0.80 -6.95 10.82
N LEU A 341 0.19 -7.69 9.89
CA LEU A 341 0.06 -7.25 8.50
C LEU A 341 -1.03 -6.21 8.33
N TYR A 342 -2.19 -6.36 8.98
CA TYR A 342 -3.37 -5.54 8.69
C TYR A 342 -3.69 -4.46 9.73
N GLY A 343 -3.22 -4.58 10.97
CA GLY A 343 -3.65 -3.69 12.08
C GLY A 343 -5.14 -3.82 12.45
N ILE A 344 -5.84 -4.82 11.89
CA ILE A 344 -7.23 -5.14 12.22
C ILE A 344 -7.23 -6.06 13.45
N PRO A 345 -8.21 -5.93 14.37
CA PRO A 345 -8.36 -6.88 15.46
C PRO A 345 -8.43 -8.32 14.96
N CYS A 346 -7.48 -9.14 15.41
CA CYS A 346 -7.46 -10.56 15.07
C CYS A 346 -8.35 -11.35 16.03
N ARG A 347 -8.65 -12.61 15.66
CA ARG A 347 -9.39 -13.53 16.54
C ARG A 347 -8.78 -13.69 17.94
N HIS A 348 -7.45 -13.59 18.09
CA HIS A 348 -6.78 -13.72 19.39
C HIS A 348 -7.04 -12.50 20.29
N LEU A 349 -7.06 -11.28 19.71
CA LEU A 349 -7.41 -10.05 20.44
C LEU A 349 -8.88 -10.08 20.85
N LEU A 350 -9.77 -10.44 19.92
CA LEU A 350 -11.21 -10.55 20.21
C LEU A 350 -11.47 -11.59 21.32
N PHE A 351 -10.85 -12.77 21.20
CA PHE A 351 -10.94 -13.81 22.21
C PHE A 351 -10.38 -13.37 23.58
N ALA A 352 -9.23 -12.69 23.58
CA ALA A 352 -8.65 -12.15 24.80
C ALA A 352 -9.59 -11.15 25.48
N CYS A 353 -10.16 -10.19 24.74
CA CYS A 353 -11.14 -9.25 25.27
C CYS A 353 -12.35 -9.94 25.92
N LEU A 354 -12.92 -10.95 25.25
CA LEU A 354 -14.03 -11.74 25.79
C LEU A 354 -13.65 -12.42 27.11
N LYS A 355 -12.47 -13.04 27.16
CA LYS A 355 -12.02 -13.78 28.35
C LYS A 355 -11.65 -12.86 29.51
N THR A 356 -11.10 -11.67 29.26
CA THR A 356 -10.75 -10.70 30.29
C THR A 356 -11.85 -9.69 30.60
N LYS A 357 -13.03 -9.83 29.97
CA LYS A 357 -14.15 -8.88 30.08
C LYS A 357 -13.73 -7.43 29.81
N VAL A 358 -12.78 -7.23 28.90
CA VAL A 358 -12.39 -5.88 28.45
C VAL A 358 -13.34 -5.48 27.32
N PRO A 359 -13.97 -4.29 27.37
CA PRO A 359 -14.84 -3.82 26.31
C PRO A 359 -14.11 -3.80 24.96
N MET A 360 -14.76 -4.33 23.92
CA MET A 360 -14.11 -4.44 22.61
C MET A 360 -13.92 -3.09 21.91
N ASP A 361 -14.66 -2.06 22.30
CA ASP A 361 -14.50 -0.69 21.80
C ASP A 361 -13.08 -0.15 22.03
N TYR A 362 -12.37 -0.71 23.02
CA TYR A 362 -10.97 -0.40 23.25
C TYR A 362 -10.07 -0.75 22.05
N LEU A 363 -10.48 -1.68 21.20
CA LEU A 363 -9.78 -2.08 19.97
C LEU A 363 -9.97 -1.09 18.81
N LEU A 364 -10.91 -0.15 18.93
CA LEU A 364 -11.21 0.87 17.91
C LEU A 364 -10.28 2.09 18.00
N VAL A 365 -9.67 2.32 19.17
CA VAL A 365 -8.85 3.52 19.44
C VAL A 365 -7.70 3.67 18.43
N LYS A 366 -7.65 4.83 17.76
CA LYS A 366 -6.63 5.20 16.76
C LYS A 366 -6.50 4.17 15.62
N ASN A 367 -7.61 3.54 15.23
CA ASN A 367 -7.60 2.52 14.19
C ASN A 367 -7.99 3.12 12.84
N ARG A 368 -7.06 3.14 11.88
CA ARG A 368 -7.28 3.67 10.53
C ARG A 368 -8.45 3.05 9.75
N TRP A 369 -8.96 1.89 10.19
CA TRP A 369 -10.03 1.17 9.51
C TRP A 369 -11.44 1.58 9.95
N LEU A 370 -11.56 2.62 10.78
CA LEU A 370 -12.87 3.14 11.22
C LEU A 370 -13.59 3.86 10.10
N ASP A 371 -14.90 3.67 10.05
CA ASP A 371 -15.75 4.32 9.03
C ASP A 371 -15.80 5.85 9.20
N VAL A 372 -15.63 6.34 10.42
CA VAL A 372 -15.65 7.77 10.75
C VAL A 372 -14.57 8.59 10.02
N TYR A 373 -13.55 7.92 9.47
CA TYR A 373 -12.50 8.58 8.70
C TYR A 373 -12.84 8.73 7.23
N LEU A 374 -13.88 8.06 6.72
CA LEU A 374 -14.26 8.15 5.32
C LEU A 374 -14.81 9.53 4.94
N ASP A 375 -15.50 10.20 5.87
CA ASP A 375 -16.14 11.51 5.66
C ASP A 375 -15.15 12.69 5.68
N LYS A 376 -13.86 12.43 5.95
CA LYS A 376 -12.83 13.48 6.07
C LYS A 376 -12.23 13.89 4.73
N VAL A 377 -12.60 13.22 3.64
CA VAL A 377 -12.19 13.56 2.28
C VAL A 377 -13.44 14.03 1.54
N GLU A 378 -13.60 15.34 1.41
CA GLU A 378 -14.63 15.94 0.56
C GLU A 378 -14.21 15.78 -0.90
N SER A 379 -15.16 15.51 -1.80
CA SER A 379 -14.91 15.57 -3.25
C SER A 379 -14.72 17.02 -3.73
N PRO A 380 -14.06 17.19 -4.88
CA PRO A 380 -14.14 18.45 -5.60
C PRO A 380 -15.62 18.73 -5.91
N LYS A 381 -16.09 19.95 -5.65
CA LYS A 381 -17.35 20.41 -6.24
C LYS A 381 -17.15 20.39 -7.75
N LEU A 382 -17.70 19.38 -8.44
CA LEU A 382 -17.74 19.36 -9.90
C LEU A 382 -18.45 20.65 -10.33
N GLY A 383 -17.68 21.63 -10.79
CA GLY A 383 -18.24 22.76 -11.51
C GLY A 383 -18.97 22.19 -12.70
N VAL A 384 -20.24 22.56 -12.86
CA VAL A 384 -21.04 22.26 -14.05
C VAL A 384 -20.40 23.04 -15.20
N ALA A 385 -19.30 22.53 -15.73
CA ALA A 385 -18.58 23.11 -16.85
C ALA A 385 -18.11 21.96 -17.75
N ASN A 386 -18.93 21.74 -18.78
CA ASN A 386 -18.68 20.95 -19.99
C ASN A 386 -18.83 19.42 -19.85
N ILE A 387 -20.09 18.99 -19.93
CA ILE A 387 -20.48 17.76 -20.67
C ILE A 387 -20.29 18.03 -22.15
#